data_AF-A0A1I2S9L2-F1
#
_entry.id   AF-A0A1I2S9L2-F1
#
_cell.length_a   1.000
_cell.length_b   1.000
_cell.length_c   1.000
_cell.angle_alpha   90.00
_cell.angle_beta   90.00
_cell.angle_gamma   90.00
#
_symmetry.space_group_name_H-M   'P 1'
#
loop_
_entity.id
_entity.type
_entity.pdbx_description
1 polymer ?
#
loop_
_entity_poly.entity_id
_entity_poly.type
_entity_poly.pdbx_seq_one_letter_code
_entity_poly.pdbx_strand_id
1 'polypeptide(L)'
;MVAALIEAVLLWIAAGVSLGFEIAAQAPETRLFSIIALTAVAMGFRNATIRQLKIPDLTTTVLTLTLTGLAADSSLAGGTNPNWSRRIGSVVAIFLGAALGAVLVMRSGLTLPLILAGVLVLAGTIACTLHPASVEPVD
;
A
#
# COMPACT_ATOMS: atom_id res chain seq x y z
N MET A 1 14.53 4.55 -2.42
CA MET A 1 14.76 5.04 -1.03
C MET A 1 14.21 6.45 -0.82
N VAL A 2 14.60 7.45 -1.61
CA VAL A 2 14.12 8.86 -1.45
C VAL A 2 12.58 8.97 -1.51
N ALA A 3 11.94 8.33 -2.49
CA ALA A 3 10.47 8.39 -2.62
C ALA A 3 9.73 7.76 -1.41
N ALA A 4 10.25 6.67 -0.85
CA ALA A 4 9.69 6.03 0.35
C ALA A 4 9.86 6.88 1.61
N LEU A 5 10.98 7.63 1.72
CA LEU A 5 11.16 8.61 2.80
C LEU A 5 10.13 9.74 2.70
N ILE A 6 9.91 10.27 1.50
CA ILE A 6 8.90 11.31 1.26
C ILE A 6 7.50 10.79 1.63
N GLU A 7 7.16 9.58 1.18
CA GLU A 7 5.89 8.94 1.52
C GLU A 7 5.70 8.79 3.04
N ALA A 8 6.68 8.25 3.75
CA ALA A 8 6.61 8.05 5.20
C ALA A 8 6.48 9.38 5.96
N VAL A 9 7.25 10.40 5.56
CA VAL A 9 7.18 11.74 6.18
C VAL A 9 5.79 12.35 5.97
N LEU A 10 5.23 12.26 4.76
CA LEU A 10 3.88 12.77 4.49
C LEU A 10 2.82 12.07 5.34
N LEU A 11 2.93 10.75 5.53
CA LEU A 11 2.02 9.97 6.39
C LEU A 11 2.16 10.35 7.87
N TRP A 12 3.37 10.62 8.35
CA TRP A 12 3.58 11.08 9.73
C TRP A 12 3.11 12.51 9.97
N ILE A 13 3.26 13.40 8.98
CA ILE A 13 2.65 14.75 9.02
C ILE A 13 1.13 14.61 9.08
N ALA A 14 0.53 13.75 8.25
CA ALA A 14 -0.91 13.48 8.29
C ALA A 14 -1.36 12.93 9.64
N ALA A 15 -0.57 12.05 10.27
CA ALA A 15 -0.83 11.54 11.61
C ALA A 15 -0.80 12.65 12.67
N GLY A 16 0.13 13.60 12.55
CA GLY A 16 0.18 14.79 13.41
C GLY A 16 -1.07 15.65 13.25
N VAL A 17 -1.53 15.86 12.01
CA VAL A 17 -2.76 16.62 11.71
C VAL A 17 -4.01 15.90 12.21
N SER A 18 -4.00 14.56 12.30
CA SER A 18 -5.11 13.78 12.84
C SER A 18 -5.19 13.75 14.38
N LEU A 19 -4.22 14.33 15.09
CA LEU A 19 -4.28 14.43 16.55
C LEU A 19 -5.47 15.28 16.98
N GLY A 20 -6.36 14.69 17.79
CA GLY A 20 -7.59 15.33 18.23
C GLY A 20 -8.61 15.55 17.11
N PHE A 21 -8.53 14.79 16.01
CA PHE A 21 -9.57 14.74 14.99
C PHE A 21 -10.65 13.71 15.38
N GLU A 22 -11.89 14.15 15.51
CA GLU A 22 -13.03 13.26 15.77
C GLU A 22 -13.60 12.72 14.45
N ILE A 23 -13.39 11.42 14.22
CA ILE A 23 -13.87 10.74 13.02
C ILE A 23 -15.40 10.79 12.92
N ALA A 24 -16.10 10.69 14.04
CA ALA A 24 -17.57 10.70 14.09
C ALA A 24 -18.15 12.07 13.72
N ALA A 25 -17.49 13.15 14.12
CA ALA A 25 -17.94 14.53 13.83
C ALA A 25 -17.42 15.04 12.48
N GLN A 26 -16.43 14.39 11.87
CA GLN A 26 -15.69 14.85 10.69
C GLN A 26 -15.17 16.30 10.81
N ALA A 27 -15.05 16.79 12.04
CA ALA A 27 -14.76 18.18 12.35
C ALA A 27 -13.40 18.28 13.05
N PRO A 28 -12.62 19.34 12.74
CA PRO A 28 -12.87 20.37 11.73
C PRO A 28 -12.56 19.90 10.30
N GLU A 29 -13.40 20.28 9.32
CA GLU A 29 -13.29 19.90 7.90
C GLU A 29 -11.92 20.23 7.28
N THR A 30 -11.30 21.33 7.72
CA THR A 30 -9.96 21.73 7.26
C THR A 30 -8.89 20.67 7.54
N ARG A 31 -8.99 19.95 8.67
CA ARG A 31 -8.07 18.85 8.99
C ARG A 31 -8.33 17.64 8.10
N LEU A 32 -9.59 17.32 7.83
CA LEU A 32 -9.97 16.23 6.93
C LEU A 32 -9.40 16.46 5.52
N PHE A 33 -9.61 17.65 4.94
CA PHE A 33 -9.05 17.97 3.62
C PHE A 33 -7.52 17.96 3.61
N SER A 34 -6.89 18.41 4.69
CA SER A 34 -5.43 18.36 4.83
C SER A 34 -4.92 16.91 4.87
N ILE A 35 -5.56 16.04 5.64
CA ILE A 35 -5.22 14.60 5.71
C ILE A 35 -5.38 13.95 4.34
N ILE A 36 -6.49 14.21 3.64
CA ILE A 36 -6.74 13.69 2.28
C ILE A 36 -5.68 14.18 1.31
N ALA A 37 -5.36 15.48 1.30
CA ALA A 37 -4.34 16.03 0.41
C ALA A 37 -2.96 15.39 0.66
N LEU A 38 -2.54 15.29 1.92
CA LEU A 38 -1.26 14.68 2.31
C LEU A 38 -1.20 13.20 1.92
N THR A 39 -2.25 12.43 2.21
CA THR A 39 -2.32 11.00 1.83
C THR A 39 -2.39 10.81 0.32
N ALA A 40 -3.08 11.66 -0.42
CA ALA A 40 -3.14 11.59 -1.89
C ALA A 40 -1.75 11.77 -2.51
N VAL A 41 -0.98 12.75 -2.02
CA VAL A 41 0.40 12.96 -2.47
C VAL A 41 1.29 11.76 -2.11
N ALA A 42 1.18 11.25 -0.87
CA ALA A 42 1.92 10.07 -0.43
C ALA A 42 1.64 8.85 -1.32
N MET A 43 0.37 8.58 -1.65
CA MET A 43 -0.03 7.49 -2.55
C MET A 43 0.53 7.68 -3.98
N GLY A 44 0.66 8.92 -4.45
CA GLY A 44 1.33 9.24 -5.71
C GLY A 44 2.81 8.82 -5.72
N PHE A 45 3.54 9.13 -4.64
CA PHE A 45 4.93 8.68 -4.46
C PHE A 45 5.05 7.16 -4.34
N ARG A 46 4.09 6.51 -3.68
CA ARG A 46 4.03 5.04 -3.62
C ARG A 46 3.95 4.43 -5.02
N ASN A 47 3.06 4.96 -5.87
CA ASN A 47 2.93 4.53 -7.27
C ASN A 47 4.21 4.79 -8.08
N ALA A 48 4.87 5.94 -7.87
CA ALA A 48 6.14 6.24 -8.53
C ALA A 48 7.26 5.27 -8.11
N THR A 49 7.34 4.93 -6.82
CA THR A 49 8.31 3.97 -6.26
C THR A 49 8.13 2.60 -6.88
N ILE A 50 6.89 2.12 -6.96
CA ILE A 50 6.56 0.82 -7.57
C ILE A 50 6.97 0.78 -9.05
N ARG A 51 6.71 1.86 -9.81
CA ARG A 51 7.13 1.95 -11.21
C ARG A 51 8.65 1.89 -11.37
N GLN A 52 9.41 2.47 -10.44
CA GLN A 52 10.89 2.43 -10.46
C GLN A 52 11.44 1.04 -10.16
N LEU A 53 10.76 0.24 -9.32
CA LEU A 53 11.19 -1.10 -8.97
C LEU A 53 11.15 -2.07 -10.16
N LYS A 54 10.48 -1.72 -11.28
CA LYS A 54 10.40 -2.51 -12.53
C LYS A 54 10.04 -3.99 -12.35
N ILE A 55 9.49 -4.38 -11.21
CA ILE A 55 9.05 -5.75 -10.97
C ILE A 55 7.78 -5.96 -11.83
N PRO A 56 7.79 -6.88 -12.80
CA PRO A 56 6.60 -7.22 -13.56
C PRO A 56 5.48 -7.60 -12.58
N ASP A 57 4.26 -7.11 -12.82
CA ASP A 57 3.06 -7.37 -12.00
C ASP A 57 2.81 -6.54 -10.72
N LEU A 58 3.48 -5.39 -10.49
CA LEU A 58 3.29 -4.61 -9.24
C LEU A 58 2.59 -3.24 -9.36
N THR A 59 2.43 -2.66 -10.55
CA THR A 59 1.72 -1.38 -10.72
C THR A 59 0.21 -1.53 -10.46
N THR A 60 -0.47 -0.49 -9.95
CA THR A 60 -1.89 -0.51 -9.52
C THR A 60 -2.94 -0.92 -10.57
N THR A 61 -2.54 -1.12 -11.83
CA THR A 61 -3.33 -1.78 -12.89
C THR A 61 -3.34 -3.30 -12.79
N VAL A 62 -2.36 -3.87 -12.10
CA VAL A 62 -2.15 -5.30 -12.02
C VAL A 62 -3.16 -5.95 -11.11
N LEU A 63 -3.62 -5.33 -10.01
CA LEU A 63 -4.66 -5.96 -9.18
C LEU A 63 -5.92 -6.30 -10.00
N THR A 64 -6.40 -5.36 -10.82
CA THR A 64 -7.56 -5.60 -11.70
C THR A 64 -7.25 -6.67 -12.74
N LEU A 65 -6.09 -6.59 -13.40
CA LEU A 65 -5.62 -7.61 -14.35
C LEU A 65 -5.35 -8.98 -13.69
N THR A 66 -5.05 -8.99 -12.39
CA THR A 66 -4.79 -10.18 -11.59
C THR A 66 -6.10 -10.86 -11.26
N LEU A 67 -7.13 -10.09 -10.91
CA LEU A 67 -8.48 -10.62 -10.67
C LEU A 67 -9.10 -11.14 -11.97
N THR A 68 -8.97 -10.41 -13.08
CA THR A 68 -9.47 -10.89 -14.39
C THR A 68 -8.62 -12.04 -14.92
N GLY A 69 -7.30 -12.01 -14.77
CA GLY A 69 -6.40 -13.12 -15.09
C GLY A 69 -6.63 -14.34 -14.20
N LEU A 70 -6.95 -14.16 -12.92
CA LEU A 70 -7.37 -15.25 -12.01
C LEU A 70 -8.66 -15.91 -12.48
N ALA A 71 -9.60 -15.11 -12.97
CA ALA A 71 -10.85 -15.62 -13.54
C ALA A 71 -10.63 -16.31 -14.89
N ALA A 72 -9.78 -15.75 -15.76
CA ALA A 72 -9.50 -16.27 -17.10
C ALA A 72 -8.58 -17.51 -17.11
N ASP A 73 -7.53 -17.51 -16.28
CA ASP A 73 -6.57 -18.62 -16.14
C ASP A 73 -6.98 -19.63 -15.05
N SER A 74 -8.22 -19.58 -14.56
CA SER A 74 -8.77 -20.55 -13.59
C SER A 74 -8.68 -21.98 -14.17
N SER A 75 -8.41 -22.99 -13.32
CA SER A 75 -8.45 -24.40 -13.77
C SER A 75 -9.83 -24.81 -14.30
N LEU A 76 -10.89 -24.10 -13.88
CA LEU A 76 -12.25 -24.23 -14.41
C LEU A 76 -12.39 -23.75 -15.86
N ALA A 77 -11.45 -22.91 -16.32
CA ALA A 77 -11.35 -22.36 -17.68
C ALA A 77 -10.23 -23.02 -18.52
N GLY A 78 -9.51 -24.02 -17.98
CA GLY A 78 -8.52 -24.82 -18.72
C GLY A 78 -7.09 -24.27 -18.78
N GLY A 79 -6.75 -23.25 -17.99
CA GLY A 79 -5.41 -22.64 -17.95
C GLY A 79 -4.39 -23.37 -17.06
N THR A 80 -3.14 -23.47 -17.52
CA THR A 80 -1.98 -23.87 -16.70
C THR A 80 -1.46 -22.61 -16.01
N ASN A 81 -1.73 -22.45 -14.71
CA ASN A 81 -1.58 -21.16 -14.01
C ASN A 81 -0.36 -21.15 -13.06
N PRO A 82 0.87 -20.96 -13.57
CA PRO A 82 2.11 -21.18 -12.81
C PRO A 82 2.32 -20.19 -11.64
N ASN A 83 1.60 -19.07 -11.62
CA ASN A 83 1.76 -18.00 -10.61
C ASN A 83 0.49 -17.73 -9.77
N TRP A 84 -0.51 -18.60 -9.86
CA TRP A 84 -1.82 -18.44 -9.20
C TRP A 84 -1.71 -18.28 -7.67
N SER A 85 -0.85 -19.07 -7.03
CA SER A 85 -0.61 -19.04 -5.58
C SER A 85 -0.08 -17.69 -5.10
N ARG A 86 0.89 -17.11 -5.83
CA ARG A 86 1.44 -15.76 -5.56
C ARG A 86 0.38 -14.68 -5.74
N ARG A 87 -0.44 -14.77 -6.79
CA ARG A 87 -1.50 -13.80 -7.10
C ARG A 87 -2.59 -13.78 -6.02
N ILE A 88 -3.09 -14.95 -5.62
CA ILE A 88 -4.05 -15.05 -4.52
C ILE A 88 -3.42 -14.64 -3.19
N GLY A 89 -2.17 -15.05 -2.93
CA GLY A 89 -1.43 -14.63 -1.75
C GLY A 89 -1.40 -13.11 -1.61
N SER A 90 -1.11 -12.38 -2.70
CA SER A 90 -1.14 -10.92 -2.73
C SER A 90 -2.53 -10.35 -2.47
N VAL A 91 -3.58 -10.90 -3.10
CA VAL A 91 -4.98 -10.45 -2.90
C VAL A 91 -5.40 -10.63 -1.44
N VAL A 92 -5.12 -11.81 -0.86
CA VAL A 92 -5.43 -12.12 0.53
C VAL A 92 -4.62 -11.22 1.47
N ALA A 93 -3.34 -10.98 1.20
CA ALA A 93 -2.51 -10.08 2.00
C ALA A 93 -3.05 -8.64 1.99
N ILE A 94 -3.47 -8.12 0.82
CA ILE A 94 -4.12 -6.81 0.71
C ILE A 94 -5.42 -6.77 1.52
N PHE A 95 -6.25 -7.82 1.39
CA PHE A 95 -7.52 -7.90 2.11
C PHE A 95 -7.34 -7.95 3.62
N LEU A 96 -6.40 -8.76 4.11
CA LEU A 96 -6.06 -8.85 5.53
C LEU A 96 -5.50 -7.51 6.04
N GLY A 97 -4.61 -6.86 5.28
CA GLY A 97 -4.10 -5.54 5.63
C GLY A 97 -5.20 -4.48 5.72
N ALA A 98 -6.15 -4.50 4.78
CA ALA A 98 -7.31 -3.61 4.80
C ALA A 98 -8.23 -3.88 5.99
N ALA A 99 -8.52 -5.15 6.30
CA ALA A 99 -9.34 -5.53 7.45
C ALA A 99 -8.67 -5.11 8.77
N LEU A 100 -7.36 -5.35 8.90
CA LEU A 100 -6.58 -4.93 10.07
C LEU A 100 -6.57 -3.40 10.21
N GLY A 101 -6.39 -2.68 9.10
CA GLY A 101 -6.45 -1.23 9.05
C GLY A 101 -7.82 -0.68 9.45
N ALA A 102 -8.91 -1.29 8.98
CA ALA A 102 -10.27 -0.89 9.34
C ALA A 102 -10.53 -1.06 10.84
N VAL A 103 -10.14 -2.20 11.43
CA VAL A 103 -10.25 -2.43 12.88
C VAL A 103 -9.43 -1.40 13.65
N LEU A 104 -8.22 -1.07 13.19
CA LEU A 104 -7.36 -0.10 13.84
C LEU A 104 -7.94 1.31 13.80
N VAL A 105 -8.50 1.73 12.65
CA VAL A 105 -9.20 3.02 12.51
C VAL A 105 -10.39 3.10 13.45
N MET A 106 -11.19 2.02 13.55
CA MET A 106 -12.37 1.98 14.43
C MET A 106 -12.01 2.02 15.92
N ARG A 107 -10.87 1.44 16.32
CA ARG A 107 -10.44 1.34 17.73
C ARG A 107 -9.61 2.53 18.21
N SER A 108 -8.75 3.06 17.35
CA SER A 108 -7.66 3.96 17.74
C SER A 108 -7.64 5.27 16.96
N GLY A 109 -8.61 5.47 16.06
CA GLY A 109 -8.68 6.63 15.19
C GLY A 109 -7.67 6.58 14.04
N LEU A 110 -7.44 7.72 13.37
CA LEU A 110 -6.60 7.81 12.17
C LEU A 110 -5.09 7.88 12.47
N THR A 111 -4.71 8.36 13.66
CA THR A 111 -3.31 8.63 14.00
C THR A 111 -2.45 7.37 14.00
N LEU A 112 -2.90 6.32 14.70
CA LEU A 112 -2.13 5.09 14.85
C LEU A 112 -1.96 4.33 13.51
N PRO A 113 -3.01 4.17 12.67
CA PRO A 113 -2.88 3.65 11.31
C PRO A 113 -1.89 4.42 10.43
N LEU A 114 -1.90 5.76 10.48
CA LEU A 114 -1.01 6.59 9.65
C LEU A 114 0.47 6.45 10.06
N ILE A 115 0.74 6.39 11.37
CA ILE A 115 2.08 6.13 11.89
C ILE A 115 2.57 4.75 11.44
N LEU A 116 1.75 3.71 11.65
CA LEU A 116 2.09 2.34 11.27
C LEU A 116 2.30 2.20 9.76
N ALA A 117 1.49 2.87 8.94
CA ALA A 117 1.65 2.86 7.49
C ALA A 117 3.03 3.41 7.08
N GLY A 118 3.46 4.55 7.64
CA GLY A 118 4.78 5.11 7.37
C GLY A 118 5.92 4.18 7.81
N VAL A 119 5.79 3.55 8.99
CA VAL A 119 6.77 2.56 9.49
C VAL A 119 6.86 1.35 8.57
N LEU A 120 5.71 0.80 8.15
CA LEU A 120 5.65 -0.36 7.25
C LEU A 120 6.25 -0.06 5.87
N VAL A 121 6.01 1.14 5.32
CA VAL A 121 6.61 1.58 4.04
C VAL A 121 8.13 1.63 4.14
N LEU A 122 8.68 2.22 5.21
CA LEU A 122 10.12 2.27 5.42
C LEU A 122 10.71 0.88 5.63
N ALA A 123 10.11 0.08 6.52
CA ALA A 123 10.56 -1.28 6.80
C ALA A 123 10.55 -2.16 5.54
N GLY A 124 9.47 -2.10 4.76
CA GLY A 124 9.35 -2.82 3.49
C GLY A 124 10.38 -2.35 2.46
N THR A 125 10.61 -1.03 2.35
CA THR A 125 11.62 -0.49 1.44
C THR A 125 13.03 -0.93 1.84
N ILE A 126 13.35 -0.88 3.14
CA ILE A 126 14.64 -1.34 3.68
C ILE A 126 14.83 -2.83 3.40
N ALA A 127 13.82 -3.66 3.69
CA ALA A 127 13.85 -5.09 3.41
C ALA A 127 14.10 -5.38 1.93
N CYS A 128 13.43 -4.65 1.02
CA CYS A 128 13.67 -4.77 -0.42
C CYS A 128 15.10 -4.37 -0.82
N THR A 129 15.66 -3.30 -0.23
CA THR A 129 17.05 -2.89 -0.51
C THR A 129 18.10 -3.84 0.06
N LEU A 130 17.77 -4.58 1.12
CA LEU A 130 18.65 -5.57 1.73
C LEU A 130 18.55 -6.94 1.04
N HIS A 131 17.51 -7.18 0.23
CA HIS A 131 17.33 -8.47 -0.40
C HIS A 131 18.32 -8.66 -1.57
N PRO A 132 19.14 -9.72 -1.58
CA PRO A 132 20.23 -9.90 -2.55
C PRO A 132 19.77 -10.03 -4.01
N ALA A 133 18.51 -10.40 -4.25
CA ALA A 133 17.91 -10.46 -5.59
C ALA A 133 17.73 -9.07 -6.26
N SER A 134 17.95 -7.96 -5.53
CA SER A 134 17.93 -6.60 -6.10
C SER A 134 19.22 -6.24 -6.87
N VAL A 135 20.24 -7.10 -6.83
CA VAL A 135 21.57 -6.87 -7.40
C VAL A 135 21.82 -7.67 -8.69
N GLU A 136 21.02 -8.71 -8.99
CA GLU A 136 21.17 -9.46 -10.24
C GLU A 136 20.60 -8.66 -11.43
N PRO A 137 21.40 -8.41 -12.49
CA PRO A 137 20.90 -7.85 -13.73
C PRO A 137 19.82 -8.77 -14.31
N VAL A 138 18.72 -8.18 -14.78
CA VAL A 138 17.75 -8.91 -15.60
C VAL A 138 18.41 -9.10 -16.96
N ASP A 139 18.95 -10.30 -17.19
CA ASP A 139 19.44 -10.76 -18.50
C ASP A 139 18.28 -11.03 -19.49
#